data_AF-U1Y3B8-F1
#
_entry.id   AF-U1Y3B8-F1
#
_cell.length_a   1.000
_cell.length_b   1.000
_cell.length_c   1.000
_cell.angle_alpha   90.00
_cell.angle_beta   90.00
_cell.angle_gamma   90.00
#
_symmetry.space_group_name_H-M   'P 1'
#
loop_
_entity.id
_entity.type
_entity.pdbx_description
1 polymer ?
#
loop_
_entity_poly.entity_id
_entity_poly.type
_entity_poly.pdbx_seq_one_letter_code
_entity_poly.pdbx_strand_id
1 'polypeptide(L)'
;MKKREGFIVWALLGIIFLIVAIVLLDCIRKPPKVKEGQKPLTKRDYIIGASVCGVLSLVFFGMNDSAFIWNLISIISFIGIFVFFIWAIVSLFKRNGTAKKKFMYTGVCFVAFLIGAVNSPPNEQPQNISTSKETSTPVVAQKSSENEEAKKKAEQEAKKKEAEALAAKRAAEEKEKQEVAIKKAEQEAKTNTESQPTQQQSTSTPIISEEPTISNEIKELTQYEIKRKKEVTDAYIDVKDTKIILALTVRPGTSKEKAKELGDDFVRSLGGLVAAMNSNLSGPTKDNLGELWNYYDVHIGVGTGPDNFIAEGYKVTTSPKISW
;
A
#
# COMPACT_ATOMS: atom_id res chain seq x y z
N MET A 1 -18.59 38.15 -5.60
CA MET A 1 -17.16 37.74 -5.57
C MET A 1 -16.85 36.40 -6.22
N LYS A 2 -17.77 35.42 -6.31
CA LYS A 2 -17.55 34.10 -6.97
C LYS A 2 -17.14 34.11 -8.45
N LYS A 3 -17.41 35.19 -9.22
CA LYS A 3 -17.13 35.25 -10.66
C LYS A 3 -15.64 35.49 -11.02
N ARG A 4 -14.84 36.07 -10.10
CA ARG A 4 -13.41 36.35 -10.34
C ARG A 4 -12.51 35.13 -10.11
N GLU A 5 -12.89 34.27 -9.18
CA GLU A 5 -12.17 33.02 -8.83
C GLU A 5 -12.09 32.07 -10.04
N GLY A 6 -13.20 31.89 -10.77
CA GLY A 6 -13.22 31.05 -11.97
C GLY A 6 -12.31 31.57 -13.08
N PHE A 7 -12.23 32.89 -13.28
CA PHE A 7 -11.39 33.46 -14.33
C PHE A 7 -9.89 33.22 -14.07
N ILE A 8 -9.46 33.30 -12.80
CA ILE A 8 -8.06 33.06 -12.43
C ILE A 8 -7.69 31.58 -12.63
N VAL A 9 -8.58 30.65 -12.26
CA VAL A 9 -8.35 29.21 -12.47
C VAL A 9 -8.24 28.87 -13.95
N TRP A 10 -9.11 29.42 -14.79
CA TRP A 10 -9.06 29.23 -16.24
C TRP A 10 -7.82 29.87 -16.88
N ALA A 11 -7.38 31.04 -16.39
CA ALA A 11 -6.15 31.67 -16.85
C ALA A 11 -4.90 30.85 -16.50
N LEU A 12 -4.84 30.28 -15.28
CA LEU A 12 -3.74 29.42 -14.85
C LEU A 12 -3.70 28.10 -15.63
N LEU A 13 -4.85 27.49 -15.89
CA LEU A 13 -4.95 26.29 -16.72
C LEU A 13 -4.49 26.56 -18.16
N GLY A 14 -4.84 27.74 -18.72
CA GLY A 14 -4.37 28.17 -20.03
C GLY A 14 -2.85 28.35 -20.11
N ILE A 15 -2.24 28.93 -19.06
CA ILE A 15 -0.77 29.09 -18.98
C ILE A 15 -0.07 27.73 -18.88
N ILE A 16 -0.60 26.80 -18.07
CA ILE A 16 -0.05 25.44 -17.96
C ILE A 16 -0.12 24.72 -19.32
N PHE A 17 -1.24 24.83 -20.03
CA PHE A 17 -1.39 24.24 -21.36
C PHE A 17 -0.37 24.82 -22.36
N LEU A 18 -0.15 26.14 -22.31
CA LEU A 18 0.83 26.81 -23.16
C LEU A 18 2.28 26.36 -22.85
N ILE A 19 2.62 26.19 -21.58
CA ILE A 19 3.95 25.67 -21.15
C ILE A 19 4.15 24.23 -21.63
N VAL A 20 3.15 23.36 -21.47
CA VAL A 20 3.21 21.97 -21.94
C VAL A 20 3.37 21.93 -23.46
N ALA A 21 2.63 22.76 -24.20
CA ALA A 21 2.77 22.87 -25.65
C ALA A 21 4.16 23.34 -26.07
N ILE A 22 4.77 24.30 -25.35
CA ILE A 22 6.13 24.76 -25.61
C ILE A 22 7.15 23.65 -25.33
N VAL A 23 7.02 22.91 -24.22
CA VAL A 23 7.91 21.79 -23.88
C VAL A 23 7.80 20.68 -24.93
N LEU A 24 6.58 20.37 -25.39
CA LEU A 24 6.39 19.43 -26.50
C LEU A 24 7.05 19.93 -27.78
N LEU A 25 6.87 21.20 -28.14
CA LEU A 25 7.52 21.81 -29.31
C LEU A 25 9.04 21.80 -29.22
N ASP A 26 9.61 22.04 -28.03
CA ASP A 26 11.05 21.96 -27.80
C ASP A 26 11.57 20.52 -27.85
N CYS A 27 10.81 19.54 -27.36
CA CYS A 27 11.12 18.12 -27.53
C CYS A 27 11.08 17.68 -29.01
N ILE A 28 10.22 18.28 -29.84
CA ILE A 28 10.20 18.04 -31.30
C ILE A 28 11.42 18.70 -31.96
N ARG A 29 11.74 19.94 -31.57
CA ARG A 29 12.78 20.76 -32.23
C ARG A 29 14.21 20.35 -31.85
N LYS A 30 14.44 19.84 -30.64
CA LYS A 30 15.77 19.47 -30.16
C LYS A 30 15.75 18.06 -29.56
N PRO A 31 16.05 17.02 -30.34
CA PRO A 31 16.22 15.68 -29.77
C PRO A 31 17.37 15.71 -28.74
N PRO A 32 17.21 15.07 -27.58
CA PRO A 32 18.25 15.04 -26.56
C PRO A 32 19.52 14.39 -27.13
N LYS A 33 20.66 15.06 -26.95
CA LYS A 33 21.95 14.50 -27.36
C LYS A 33 22.21 13.25 -26.53
N VAL A 34 22.33 12.11 -27.21
CA VAL A 34 22.63 10.80 -26.61
C VAL A 34 24.02 10.89 -25.97
N LYS A 35 24.12 10.59 -24.67
CA LYS A 35 25.42 10.44 -24.00
C LYS A 35 26.05 9.10 -24.42
N GLU A 36 27.36 9.10 -24.63
CA GLU A 36 28.13 7.93 -25.04
C GLU A 36 27.86 6.74 -24.10
N GLY A 37 27.35 5.64 -24.66
CA GLY A 37 26.98 4.42 -23.91
C GLY A 37 25.48 4.14 -23.72
N GLN A 38 24.57 5.05 -24.10
CA GLN A 38 23.12 4.81 -24.07
C GLN A 38 22.56 4.39 -25.44
N LYS A 39 21.66 3.40 -25.46
CA LYS A 39 20.96 2.96 -26.69
C LYS A 39 20.23 4.16 -27.31
N PRO A 40 20.32 4.38 -28.64
CA PRO A 40 19.64 5.50 -29.28
C PRO A 40 18.12 5.36 -29.11
N LEU A 41 17.46 6.41 -28.61
CA LEU A 41 16.00 6.45 -28.53
C LEU A 41 15.42 6.28 -29.93
N THR A 42 14.54 5.29 -30.09
CA THR A 42 13.92 4.97 -31.37
C THR A 42 12.71 5.88 -31.60
N LYS A 43 12.30 6.06 -32.86
CA LYS A 43 11.06 6.81 -33.18
C LYS A 43 9.82 6.27 -32.44
N ARG A 44 9.84 4.99 -32.03
CA ARG A 44 8.77 4.35 -31.25
C ARG A 44 8.68 4.92 -29.84
N ASP A 45 9.82 5.16 -29.18
CA ASP A 45 9.86 5.71 -27.82
C ASP A 45 9.30 7.13 -27.75
N TYR A 46 9.53 7.90 -28.81
CA TYR A 46 8.98 9.25 -28.96
C TYR A 46 7.46 9.25 -29.16
N ILE A 47 6.93 8.34 -29.99
CA ILE A 47 5.49 8.19 -30.21
C ILE A 47 4.79 7.71 -28.93
N ILE A 48 5.43 6.81 -28.17
CA ILE A 48 4.93 6.35 -26.87
C ILE A 48 4.89 7.51 -25.88
N GLY A 49 5.95 8.33 -25.80
CA GLY A 49 5.99 9.51 -24.94
C GLY A 49 4.88 10.52 -25.26
N ALA A 50 4.67 10.80 -26.55
CA ALA A 50 3.61 11.71 -27.00
C ALA A 50 2.19 11.15 -26.73
N SER A 51 2.00 9.84 -26.91
CA SER A 51 0.72 9.17 -26.65
C SER A 51 0.39 9.16 -25.16
N VAL A 52 1.36 8.85 -24.29
CA VAL A 52 1.19 8.90 -22.83
C VAL A 52 0.88 10.33 -22.36
N CYS A 53 1.54 11.34 -22.92
CA CYS A 53 1.28 12.74 -22.60
C CYS A 53 -0.14 13.17 -23.03
N GLY A 54 -0.59 12.78 -24.22
CA GLY A 54 -1.95 13.07 -24.71
C GLY A 54 -3.05 12.40 -23.87
N VAL A 55 -2.87 11.13 -23.49
CA VAL A 55 -3.82 10.41 -22.62
C VAL A 55 -3.85 11.05 -21.23
N LEU A 56 -2.69 11.45 -20.69
CA LEU A 56 -2.62 12.15 -19.42
C LEU A 56 -3.36 13.50 -19.49
N SER A 57 -3.17 14.27 -20.56
CA SER A 57 -3.91 15.53 -20.78
C SER A 57 -5.43 15.33 -20.91
N LEU A 58 -5.89 14.24 -21.54
CA LEU A 58 -7.33 13.92 -21.64
C LEU A 58 -7.93 13.54 -20.28
N VAL A 59 -7.18 12.82 -19.44
CA VAL A 59 -7.58 12.53 -18.05
C VAL A 59 -7.69 13.82 -17.24
N PHE A 60 -6.76 14.77 -17.44
CA PHE A 60 -6.82 16.09 -16.79
C PHE A 60 -7.97 16.96 -17.31
N PHE A 61 -8.39 16.84 -18.58
CA PHE A 61 -9.50 17.62 -19.15
C PHE A 61 -10.88 17.05 -18.79
N GLY A 62 -10.97 15.75 -18.49
CA GLY A 62 -12.22 15.06 -18.18
C GLY A 62 -12.70 15.21 -16.74
N MET A 63 -11.87 15.72 -15.83
CA MET A 63 -12.15 15.75 -14.39
C MET A 63 -12.33 17.18 -13.90
N ASN A 64 -13.45 17.78 -14.31
CA ASN A 64 -13.80 19.16 -14.02
C ASN A 64 -14.49 19.34 -12.64
N ASP A 65 -14.41 18.32 -11.79
CA ASP A 65 -15.00 18.35 -10.46
C ASP A 65 -13.99 18.99 -9.49
N SER A 66 -14.27 20.22 -9.06
CA SER A 66 -13.38 21.00 -8.20
C SER A 66 -13.05 20.24 -6.91
N ALA A 67 -14.00 19.48 -6.35
CA ALA A 67 -13.80 18.65 -5.17
C ALA A 67 -12.80 17.50 -5.40
N PHE A 68 -12.75 16.94 -6.61
CA PHE A 68 -11.81 15.88 -6.95
C PHE A 68 -10.39 16.45 -7.11
N ILE A 69 -10.25 17.62 -7.75
CA ILE A 69 -8.97 18.28 -7.96
C ILE A 69 -8.31 18.65 -6.62
N TRP A 70 -9.06 19.20 -5.66
CA TRP A 70 -8.54 19.53 -4.32
C TRP A 70 -8.11 18.29 -3.52
N ASN A 71 -8.87 17.20 -3.60
CA ASN A 71 -8.48 15.93 -2.98
C ASN A 71 -7.24 15.32 -3.63
N LEU A 72 -7.14 15.38 -4.95
CA LEU A 72 -5.97 14.89 -5.68
C LEU A 72 -4.72 15.71 -5.33
N ILE A 73 -4.84 17.05 -5.24
CA ILE A 73 -3.75 17.93 -4.79
C ILE A 73 -3.30 17.52 -3.38
N SER A 74 -4.24 17.28 -2.46
CA SER A 74 -3.95 16.90 -1.07
C SER A 74 -3.24 15.55 -0.98
N ILE A 75 -3.71 14.55 -1.74
CA ILE A 75 -3.12 13.21 -1.79
C ILE A 75 -1.72 13.25 -2.41
N ILE A 76 -1.53 13.98 -3.52
CA ILE A 76 -0.21 14.15 -4.16
C ILE A 76 0.75 14.88 -3.21
N SER A 77 0.29 15.91 -2.51
CA SER A 77 1.10 16.60 -1.49
C SER A 77 1.48 15.67 -0.33
N PHE A 78 0.55 14.84 0.15
CA PHE A 78 0.81 13.89 1.22
C PHE A 78 1.84 12.83 0.80
N ILE A 79 1.68 12.24 -0.39
CA ILE A 79 2.63 11.25 -0.94
C ILE A 79 4.00 11.91 -1.19
N GLY A 80 4.01 13.14 -1.71
CA GLY A 80 5.21 13.93 -1.92
C GLY A 80 6.03 14.11 -0.65
N ILE A 81 5.38 14.32 0.50
CA ILE A 81 6.06 14.45 1.80
C ILE A 81 6.88 13.19 2.11
N PHE A 82 6.33 11.98 1.95
CA PHE A 82 7.07 10.75 2.23
C PHE A 82 8.22 10.53 1.26
N VAL A 83 8.02 10.80 -0.03
CA VAL A 83 9.07 10.67 -1.04
C VAL A 83 10.23 11.64 -0.74
N PHE A 84 9.92 12.91 -0.45
CA PHE A 84 10.94 13.90 -0.09
C PHE A 84 11.58 13.61 1.28
N PHE A 85 10.84 13.04 2.23
CA PHE A 85 11.36 12.67 3.55
C PHE A 85 12.36 11.53 3.46
N ILE A 86 12.05 10.47 2.69
CA ILE A 86 12.98 9.36 2.43
C ILE A 86 14.22 9.88 1.69
N TRP A 87 14.04 10.73 0.68
CA TRP A 87 15.18 11.34 -0.03
C TRP A 87 16.03 12.25 0.87
N ALA A 88 15.41 12.99 1.79
CA ALA A 88 16.11 13.83 2.77
C ALA A 88 16.93 12.99 3.76
N ILE A 89 16.38 11.87 4.25
CA ILE A 89 17.10 10.91 5.11
C ILE A 89 18.30 10.31 4.37
N VAL A 90 18.10 9.84 3.13
CA VAL A 90 19.20 9.32 2.30
C VAL A 90 20.26 10.40 2.03
N SER A 91 19.85 11.67 1.88
CA SER A 91 20.77 12.80 1.72
C SER A 91 21.54 13.15 3.00
N LEU A 92 21.01 12.87 4.19
CA LEU A 92 21.71 13.09 5.46
C LEU A 92 22.84 12.07 5.66
N PHE A 93 22.63 10.81 5.25
CA PHE A 93 23.65 9.77 5.32
C PHE A 93 24.72 9.89 4.24
N LYS A 94 24.40 10.42 3.05
CA LYS A 94 25.36 10.53 1.95
C LYS A 94 26.31 11.74 2.03
N ARG A 95 26.20 12.61 3.05
CA ARG A 95 27.12 13.75 3.32
C ARG A 95 27.53 14.59 2.08
N ASN A 96 26.70 14.61 1.04
CA ASN A 96 26.96 15.40 -0.16
C ASN A 96 26.53 16.85 0.10
N GLY A 97 27.47 17.80 -0.05
CA GLY A 97 27.31 19.23 0.26
C GLY A 97 26.20 19.99 -0.50
N THR A 98 25.33 19.29 -1.22
CA THR A 98 24.15 19.82 -1.89
C THR A 98 22.86 19.72 -1.05
N ALA A 99 22.89 19.02 0.09
CA ALA A 99 21.73 18.81 0.98
C ALA A 99 21.08 20.11 1.49
N LYS A 100 21.89 21.12 1.83
CA LYS A 100 21.39 22.41 2.35
C LYS A 100 20.49 23.15 1.36
N LYS A 101 20.78 23.06 0.06
CA LYS A 101 19.97 23.71 -0.98
C LYS A 101 18.65 22.97 -1.22
N LYS A 102 18.64 21.63 -1.10
CA LYS A 102 17.44 20.79 -1.31
C LYS A 102 16.50 20.82 -0.10
N PHE A 103 17.04 20.87 1.12
CA PHE A 103 16.26 21.04 2.34
C PHE A 103 15.55 22.40 2.40
N MET A 104 16.18 23.46 1.86
CA MET A 104 15.56 24.79 1.78
C MET A 104 14.29 24.80 0.93
N TYR A 105 14.25 24.06 -0.19
CA TYR A 105 13.03 23.94 -1.01
C TYR A 105 11.90 23.20 -0.27
N THR A 106 12.22 22.15 0.48
CA THR A 106 11.25 21.45 1.33
C THR A 106 10.69 22.37 2.43
N GLY A 107 11.53 23.21 3.03
CA GLY A 107 11.10 24.24 3.97
C GLY A 107 10.16 25.28 3.33
N VAL A 108 10.46 25.74 2.12
CA VAL A 108 9.59 26.68 1.38
C VAL A 108 8.23 26.04 1.07
N CYS A 109 8.19 24.78 0.65
CA CYS A 109 6.94 24.06 0.44
C CYS A 109 6.14 23.85 1.74
N PHE A 110 6.83 23.60 2.86
CA PHE A 110 6.19 23.44 4.16
C PHE A 110 5.56 24.75 4.67
N VAL A 111 6.23 25.88 4.49
CA VAL A 111 5.68 27.20 4.80
C VAL A 111 4.48 27.52 3.91
N ALA A 112 4.53 27.19 2.61
CA ALA A 112 3.39 27.35 1.71
C ALA A 112 2.17 26.48 2.11
N PHE A 113 2.42 25.26 2.59
CA PHE A 113 1.38 24.39 3.12
C PHE A 113 0.72 24.98 4.37
N LEU A 114 1.51 25.49 5.32
CA LEU A 114 0.97 26.13 6.52
C LEU A 114 0.09 27.34 6.18
N ILE A 115 0.52 28.18 5.23
CA ILE A 115 -0.27 29.34 4.76
C ILE A 115 -1.60 28.89 4.13
N GLY A 116 -1.62 27.75 3.42
CA GLY A 116 -2.85 27.15 2.88
C GLY A 116 -3.77 26.60 3.98
N ALA A 117 -3.19 26.00 5.03
CA ALA A 117 -3.94 25.45 6.15
C ALA A 117 -4.65 26.53 6.99
N VAL A 118 -3.99 27.67 7.26
CA VAL A 118 -4.63 28.78 8.00
C VAL A 118 -5.70 29.53 7.21
N ASN A 119 -5.64 29.51 5.87
CA ASN A 119 -6.64 30.15 5.00
C ASN A 119 -7.78 29.20 4.59
N SER A 120 -7.77 27.95 5.08
CA SER A 120 -8.86 27.01 4.83
C SER A 120 -10.09 27.39 5.66
N PRO A 121 -11.30 27.52 5.05
CA PRO A 121 -12.49 27.91 5.78
C PRO A 121 -12.81 26.91 6.90
N PRO A 122 -13.36 27.37 8.05
CA PRO A 122 -13.63 26.49 9.19
C PRO A 122 -14.54 25.34 8.78
N ASN A 123 -14.06 24.11 8.98
CA ASN A 123 -14.86 22.91 8.79
C ASN A 123 -15.84 22.79 9.98
N GLU A 124 -17.13 22.82 9.69
CA GLU A 124 -18.20 22.74 10.67
C GLU A 124 -18.26 21.32 11.27
N GLN A 125 -17.67 21.13 12.45
CA GLN A 125 -18.13 20.14 13.43
C GLN A 125 -18.24 20.78 14.83
N PRO A 126 -19.30 20.47 15.59
CA PRO A 126 -19.74 21.27 16.72
C PRO A 126 -18.85 21.10 17.96
N GLN A 127 -18.27 22.22 18.39
CA GLN A 127 -17.73 22.43 19.74
C GLN A 127 -18.88 22.94 20.64
N ASN A 128 -19.31 22.13 21.60
CA ASN A 128 -20.21 22.54 22.68
C ASN A 128 -19.37 22.93 23.90
N ILE A 129 -19.23 24.24 24.16
CA ILE A 129 -19.01 24.81 25.49
C ILE A 129 -19.83 26.11 25.63
N SER A 130 -21.03 25.93 26.19
CA SER A 130 -21.84 26.74 27.11
C SER A 130 -21.60 28.27 27.32
N THR A 131 -22.71 29.05 27.19
CA THR A 131 -23.36 29.88 28.25
C THR A 131 -23.78 31.32 27.86
N SER A 132 -25.11 31.54 27.89
CA SER A 132 -25.87 32.68 28.47
C SER A 132 -26.77 33.56 27.57
N LYS A 133 -28.09 33.44 27.83
CA LYS A 133 -29.20 34.45 27.89
C LYS A 133 -29.52 35.31 26.65
N GLU A 134 -30.78 35.54 26.24
CA GLU A 134 -32.04 35.74 26.99
C GLU A 134 -33.30 35.56 26.08
N THR A 135 -34.42 35.10 26.68
CA THR A 135 -35.84 35.56 26.58
C THR A 135 -36.49 35.71 25.17
N SER A 136 -37.67 35.14 24.84
CA SER A 136 -38.97 35.09 25.53
C SER A 136 -39.93 34.03 24.93
N THR A 137 -40.86 33.53 25.76
CA THR A 137 -42.11 32.80 25.42
C THR A 137 -43.31 33.78 25.58
N PRO A 138 -44.52 33.55 25.01
CA PRO A 138 -45.46 32.53 25.51
C PRO A 138 -46.45 31.85 24.49
N VAL A 139 -46.84 30.58 24.82
CA VAL A 139 -48.21 29.99 24.78
C VAL A 139 -48.86 29.68 23.39
N VAL A 140 -49.47 28.53 23.01
CA VAL A 140 -49.89 27.26 23.67
C VAL A 140 -50.33 26.21 22.61
N ALA A 141 -50.17 24.92 22.96
CA ALA A 141 -50.88 23.68 22.56
C ALA A 141 -50.92 23.17 21.09
N GLN A 142 -50.19 22.05 20.84
CA GLN A 142 -50.80 20.78 20.43
C GLN A 142 -49.81 19.62 20.66
N LYS A 143 -50.19 18.65 21.50
CA LYS A 143 -49.41 17.44 21.84
C LYS A 143 -50.32 16.23 21.67
N SER A 144 -50.00 15.32 20.75
CA SER A 144 -50.35 13.88 20.84
C SER A 144 -49.85 13.09 19.61
N SER A 145 -48.54 12.81 19.54
CA SER A 145 -48.01 11.63 18.84
C SER A 145 -46.50 11.44 19.11
N GLU A 146 -46.08 11.34 20.36
CA GLU A 146 -44.66 11.12 20.69
C GLU A 146 -44.53 10.42 22.04
N ASN A 147 -44.90 9.13 22.10
CA ASN A 147 -44.62 8.32 23.28
C ASN A 147 -44.21 6.87 22.97
N GLU A 148 -44.02 6.53 21.69
CA GLU A 148 -43.59 5.17 21.30
C GLU A 148 -42.12 5.10 20.87
N GLU A 149 -41.53 6.24 20.48
CA GLU A 149 -40.15 6.30 19.98
C GLU A 149 -39.10 6.47 21.10
N ALA A 150 -39.50 7.09 22.23
CA ALA A 150 -38.63 7.28 23.39
C ALA A 150 -38.30 5.97 24.13
N LYS A 151 -39.17 4.96 24.05
CA LYS A 151 -38.94 3.66 24.71
C LYS A 151 -37.98 2.75 23.92
N LYS A 152 -37.88 2.91 22.59
CA LYS A 152 -36.96 2.13 21.74
C LYS A 152 -35.51 2.64 21.73
N LYS A 153 -35.29 3.96 21.92
CA LYS A 153 -33.94 4.53 22.02
C LYS A 153 -33.23 4.22 23.35
N ALA A 154 -33.96 4.16 24.46
CA ALA A 154 -33.37 3.84 25.76
C ALA A 154 -32.90 2.36 25.87
N GLU A 155 -33.59 1.43 25.21
CA GLU A 155 -33.21 0.01 25.23
C GLU A 155 -32.03 -0.32 24.29
N GLN A 156 -31.88 0.40 23.17
CA GLN A 156 -30.72 0.27 22.29
C GLN A 156 -29.44 0.87 22.89
N GLU A 157 -29.53 1.95 23.67
CA GLU A 157 -28.35 2.54 24.30
C GLU A 157 -27.85 1.70 25.49
N ALA A 158 -28.76 1.04 26.23
CA ALA A 158 -28.40 0.10 27.29
C ALA A 158 -27.70 -1.17 26.73
N LYS A 159 -28.22 -1.76 25.63
CA LYS A 159 -27.60 -2.94 24.99
C LYS A 159 -26.25 -2.63 24.33
N LYS A 160 -26.03 -1.40 23.86
CA LYS A 160 -24.75 -0.99 23.27
C LYS A 160 -23.64 -0.82 24.32
N LYS A 161 -23.97 -0.29 25.50
CA LYS A 161 -23.00 -0.13 26.62
C LYS A 161 -22.60 -1.48 27.25
N GLU A 162 -23.50 -2.46 27.28
CA GLU A 162 -23.19 -3.81 27.80
C GLU A 162 -22.33 -4.63 26.82
N ALA A 163 -22.57 -4.51 25.51
CA ALA A 163 -21.74 -5.15 24.48
C ALA A 163 -20.32 -4.57 24.41
N GLU A 164 -20.17 -3.27 24.62
CA GLU A 164 -18.87 -2.58 24.62
C GLU A 164 -18.06 -2.92 25.89
N ALA A 165 -18.72 -3.08 27.05
CA ALA A 165 -18.09 -3.54 28.29
C ALA A 165 -17.63 -5.01 28.21
N LEU A 166 -18.38 -5.88 27.52
CA LEU A 166 -18.01 -7.29 27.30
C LEU A 166 -16.84 -7.41 26.29
N ALA A 167 -16.82 -6.58 25.25
CA ALA A 167 -15.72 -6.52 24.28
C ALA A 167 -14.43 -5.97 24.91
N ALA A 168 -14.53 -4.96 25.78
CA ALA A 168 -13.38 -4.43 26.51
C ALA A 168 -12.77 -5.43 27.50
N LYS A 169 -13.60 -6.25 28.17
CA LYS A 169 -13.12 -7.33 29.04
C LYS A 169 -12.42 -8.45 28.26
N ARG A 170 -12.95 -8.85 27.09
CA ARG A 170 -12.31 -9.87 26.22
C ARG A 170 -10.99 -9.38 25.62
N ALA A 171 -10.92 -8.12 25.21
CA ALA A 171 -9.69 -7.53 24.68
C ALA A 171 -8.60 -7.35 25.76
N ALA A 172 -8.98 -7.13 27.02
CA ALA A 172 -8.03 -7.08 28.14
C ALA A 172 -7.50 -8.48 28.51
N GLU A 173 -8.37 -9.49 28.54
CA GLU A 173 -8.00 -10.87 28.84
C GLU A 173 -7.12 -11.51 27.74
N GLU A 174 -7.33 -11.12 26.48
CA GLU A 174 -6.50 -11.54 25.35
C GLU A 174 -5.13 -10.85 25.33
N LYS A 175 -5.06 -9.58 25.74
CA LYS A 175 -3.78 -8.87 25.94
C LYS A 175 -2.97 -9.47 27.10
N GLU A 176 -3.63 -9.86 28.18
CA GLU A 176 -2.96 -10.52 29.31
C GLU A 176 -2.44 -11.91 28.92
N LYS A 177 -3.18 -12.68 28.11
CA LYS A 177 -2.70 -13.97 27.57
C LYS A 177 -1.55 -13.82 26.57
N GLN A 178 -1.56 -12.78 25.73
CA GLN A 178 -0.46 -12.50 24.82
C GLN A 178 0.79 -12.00 25.57
N GLU A 179 0.65 -11.18 26.60
CA GLU A 179 1.79 -10.71 27.39
C GLU A 179 2.43 -11.84 28.22
N VAL A 180 1.62 -12.77 28.75
CA VAL A 180 2.13 -13.97 29.44
C VAL A 180 2.80 -14.94 28.46
N ALA A 181 2.30 -15.08 27.22
CA ALA A 181 2.93 -15.89 26.18
C ALA A 181 4.27 -15.31 25.70
N ILE A 182 4.37 -13.98 25.58
CA ILE A 182 5.60 -13.28 25.21
C ILE A 182 6.66 -13.40 26.32
N LYS A 183 6.26 -13.26 27.61
CA LYS A 183 7.19 -13.46 28.74
C LYS A 183 7.69 -14.90 28.87
N LYS A 184 6.88 -15.89 28.49
CA LYS A 184 7.28 -17.31 28.48
C LYS A 184 8.23 -17.63 27.31
N ALA A 185 8.00 -17.06 26.14
CA ALA A 185 8.90 -17.19 24.98
C ALA A 185 10.25 -16.47 25.18
N GLU A 186 10.28 -15.35 25.92
CA GLU A 186 11.53 -14.63 26.22
C GLU A 186 12.38 -15.31 27.30
N GLN A 187 11.78 -16.13 28.17
CA GLN A 187 12.51 -16.94 29.15
C GLN A 187 13.15 -18.19 28.53
N GLU A 188 12.53 -18.79 27.50
CA GLU A 188 13.10 -19.93 26.75
C GLU A 188 14.21 -19.49 25.79
N ALA A 189 14.23 -18.22 25.36
CA ALA A 189 15.27 -17.66 24.49
C ALA A 189 16.56 -17.21 25.24
N LYS A 190 16.60 -17.24 26.58
CA LYS A 190 17.78 -16.82 27.38
C LYS A 190 18.66 -17.96 27.88
N THR A 191 18.39 -19.21 27.49
CA THR A 191 19.22 -20.38 27.89
C THR A 191 20.14 -20.90 26.78
N ASN A 192 19.98 -20.52 25.51
CA ASN A 192 20.86 -21.00 24.45
C ASN A 192 21.56 -19.86 23.68
N THR A 193 22.84 -19.70 24.02
CA THR A 193 23.95 -19.39 23.10
C THR A 193 24.24 -17.91 22.84
N GLU A 194 25.00 -17.35 23.77
CA GLU A 194 26.07 -16.40 23.54
C GLU A 194 27.14 -16.99 22.60
N SER A 195 27.39 -16.36 21.43
CA SER A 195 28.70 -16.20 20.75
C SER A 195 28.53 -15.57 19.34
N GLN A 196 28.95 -14.31 19.21
CA GLN A 196 29.25 -13.58 17.96
C GLN A 196 30.69 -13.91 17.46
N PRO A 197 31.23 -13.45 16.30
CA PRO A 197 30.79 -12.34 15.43
C PRO A 197 30.87 -12.52 13.89
N THR A 198 30.29 -11.52 13.21
CA THR A 198 30.34 -11.06 11.81
C THR A 198 31.68 -11.17 11.06
N GLN A 199 31.66 -11.50 9.77
CA GLN A 199 32.49 -10.86 8.72
C GLN A 199 31.97 -11.07 7.29
N GLN A 200 32.02 -9.98 6.50
CA GLN A 200 31.86 -9.91 5.04
C GLN A 200 33.15 -10.41 4.36
N GLN A 201 33.09 -11.13 3.23
CA GLN A 201 33.83 -10.84 1.98
C GLN A 201 33.56 -11.90 0.89
N SER A 202 33.43 -11.42 -0.35
CA SER A 202 33.26 -12.16 -1.60
C SER A 202 34.41 -13.14 -1.89
N THR A 203 34.11 -14.33 -2.41
CA THR A 203 34.98 -15.10 -3.32
C THR A 203 34.19 -16.19 -4.05
N SER A 204 34.52 -16.38 -5.32
CA SER A 204 33.97 -17.32 -6.27
C SER A 204 34.53 -18.75 -6.12
N THR A 205 33.69 -19.76 -6.48
CA THR A 205 33.98 -21.19 -6.83
C THR A 205 33.84 -22.21 -5.69
N PRO A 206 33.36 -23.47 -5.89
CA PRO A 206 32.40 -24.08 -6.83
C PRO A 206 31.18 -24.73 -6.10
N ILE A 207 30.23 -25.23 -6.89
CA ILE A 207 28.93 -25.84 -6.55
C ILE A 207 28.99 -26.87 -5.40
N ILE A 208 28.32 -26.57 -4.28
CA ILE A 208 27.80 -27.56 -3.32
C ILE A 208 26.37 -27.14 -2.96
N SER A 209 25.48 -28.13 -3.01
CA SER A 209 24.03 -28.09 -2.79
C SER A 209 23.65 -27.58 -1.38
N GLU A 210 23.49 -26.29 -1.20
CA GLU A 210 22.74 -25.74 -0.07
C GLU A 210 21.30 -25.46 -0.50
N GLU A 211 20.34 -25.99 0.26
CA GLU A 211 18.92 -25.74 0.03
C GLU A 211 18.63 -24.23 0.10
N PRO A 212 17.83 -23.69 -0.84
CA PRO A 212 17.59 -22.26 -0.88
C PRO A 212 16.77 -21.82 0.33
N THR A 213 17.35 -20.96 1.17
CA THR A 213 16.70 -20.48 2.39
C THR A 213 15.61 -19.46 2.08
N ILE A 214 14.41 -19.67 2.64
CA ILE A 214 13.27 -18.75 2.56
C ILE A 214 13.20 -17.93 3.86
N SER A 215 13.82 -16.75 3.86
CA SER A 215 13.82 -15.83 5.00
C SER A 215 12.42 -15.27 5.30
N ASN A 216 12.19 -14.80 6.52
CA ASN A 216 10.94 -14.15 6.90
C ASN A 216 10.68 -12.87 6.08
N GLU A 217 11.74 -12.14 5.72
CA GLU A 217 11.64 -10.96 4.87
C GLU A 217 11.04 -11.30 3.49
N ILE A 218 11.47 -12.41 2.87
CA ILE A 218 10.90 -12.86 1.59
C ILE A 218 9.43 -13.24 1.76
N LYS A 219 9.07 -13.92 2.86
CA LYS A 219 7.68 -14.29 3.14
C LYS A 219 6.79 -13.05 3.27
N GLU A 220 7.22 -12.06 4.05
CA GLU A 220 6.50 -10.81 4.25
C GLU A 220 6.35 -10.01 2.96
N LEU A 221 7.42 -9.88 2.17
CA LEU A 221 7.37 -9.19 0.88
C LEU A 221 6.44 -9.89 -0.12
N THR A 222 6.49 -11.22 -0.18
CA THR A 222 5.59 -12.00 -1.06
C THR A 222 4.13 -11.81 -0.65
N GLN A 223 3.84 -11.90 0.66
CA GLN A 223 2.50 -11.68 1.20
C GLN A 223 2.01 -10.24 0.93
N TYR A 224 2.90 -9.25 1.07
CA TYR A 224 2.59 -7.86 0.77
C TYR A 224 2.23 -7.67 -0.71
N GLU A 225 3.04 -8.19 -1.64
CA GLU A 225 2.80 -8.03 -3.07
C GLU A 225 1.50 -8.72 -3.52
N ILE A 226 1.21 -9.94 -3.05
CA ILE A 226 -0.02 -10.64 -3.44
C ILE A 226 -1.27 -9.94 -2.87
N LYS A 227 -1.20 -9.38 -1.65
CA LYS A 227 -2.28 -8.61 -1.02
C LYS A 227 -2.63 -7.32 -1.76
N ARG A 228 -1.77 -6.83 -2.66
CA ARG A 228 -2.08 -5.67 -3.52
C ARG A 228 -3.09 -5.99 -4.62
N LYS A 229 -3.33 -7.26 -4.92
CA LYS A 229 -4.39 -7.67 -5.85
C LYS A 229 -5.75 -7.48 -5.19
N LYS A 230 -6.66 -6.79 -5.87
CA LYS A 230 -7.96 -6.35 -5.30
C LYS A 230 -8.81 -7.50 -4.75
N GLU A 231 -8.64 -8.70 -5.30
CA GLU A 231 -9.37 -9.91 -4.95
C GLU A 231 -8.85 -10.57 -3.66
N VAL A 232 -7.61 -10.28 -3.25
CA VAL A 232 -6.95 -10.91 -2.10
C VAL A 232 -7.22 -10.09 -0.84
N THR A 233 -7.68 -10.76 0.21
CA THR A 233 -7.93 -10.15 1.52
C THR A 233 -6.88 -10.54 2.54
N ASP A 234 -6.35 -11.76 2.45
CA ASP A 234 -5.25 -12.20 3.30
C ASP A 234 -4.36 -13.23 2.59
N ALA A 235 -3.14 -13.39 3.08
CA ALA A 235 -2.15 -14.31 2.54
C ALA A 235 -1.22 -14.77 3.66
N TYR A 236 -0.86 -16.05 3.65
CA TYR A 236 0.02 -16.66 4.63
C TYR A 236 0.97 -17.66 3.95
N ILE A 237 2.19 -17.72 4.46
CA ILE A 237 3.25 -18.60 3.98
C ILE A 237 3.87 -19.28 5.19
N ASP A 238 3.84 -20.61 5.18
CA ASP A 238 4.55 -21.43 6.15
C ASP A 238 5.50 -22.38 5.44
N VAL A 239 6.64 -22.64 6.08
CA VAL A 239 7.70 -23.48 5.52
C VAL A 239 8.08 -24.48 6.60
N LYS A 240 7.86 -25.76 6.33
CA LYS A 240 8.20 -26.88 7.22
C LYS A 240 9.01 -27.90 6.45
N ASP A 241 10.26 -28.09 6.86
CA ASP A 241 11.22 -28.96 6.18
C ASP A 241 11.26 -28.65 4.68
N THR A 242 10.92 -29.60 3.81
CA THR A 242 10.87 -29.47 2.35
C THR A 242 9.47 -29.19 1.81
N LYS A 243 8.52 -28.77 2.66
CA LYS A 243 7.14 -28.46 2.27
C LYS A 243 6.79 -27.00 2.57
N ILE A 244 6.25 -26.33 1.56
CA ILE A 244 5.75 -24.96 1.66
C ILE A 244 4.22 -25.01 1.62
N ILE A 245 3.59 -24.38 2.61
CA ILE A 245 2.15 -24.17 2.66
C ILE A 245 1.87 -22.72 2.33
N LEU A 246 1.12 -22.50 1.27
CA LEU A 246 0.62 -21.20 0.86
C LEU A 246 -0.88 -21.18 1.09
N ALA A 247 -1.37 -20.16 1.79
CA ALA A 247 -2.80 -19.96 1.99
C ALA A 247 -3.17 -18.55 1.53
N LEU A 248 -4.22 -18.46 0.71
CA LEU A 248 -4.71 -17.20 0.16
C LEU A 248 -6.20 -17.07 0.47
N THR A 249 -6.56 -16.00 1.19
CA THR A 249 -7.95 -15.64 1.44
C THR A 249 -8.37 -14.61 0.40
N VAL A 250 -9.44 -14.90 -0.32
CA VAL A 250 -9.98 -14.05 -1.38
C VAL A 250 -11.40 -13.59 -1.06
N ARG A 251 -11.84 -12.52 -1.73
CA ARG A 251 -13.19 -11.99 -1.57
C ARG A 251 -14.26 -13.01 -2.01
N PRO A 252 -15.45 -12.98 -1.38
CA PRO A 252 -16.61 -13.72 -1.87
C PRO A 252 -16.93 -13.37 -3.33
N GLY A 253 -17.36 -14.36 -4.11
CA GLY A 253 -17.65 -14.21 -5.54
C GLY A 253 -16.43 -14.35 -6.47
N THR A 254 -15.24 -14.63 -5.93
CA THR A 254 -14.07 -15.04 -6.74
C THR A 254 -14.36 -16.37 -7.43
N SER A 255 -14.19 -16.45 -8.75
CA SER A 255 -14.40 -17.70 -9.50
C SER A 255 -13.28 -18.71 -9.25
N LYS A 256 -13.55 -19.98 -9.58
CA LYS A 256 -12.56 -21.06 -9.45
C LYS A 256 -11.33 -20.83 -10.32
N GLU A 257 -11.52 -20.38 -11.56
CA GLU A 257 -10.43 -20.09 -12.50
C GLU A 257 -9.59 -18.93 -11.99
N LYS A 258 -10.22 -17.89 -11.44
CA LYS A 258 -9.50 -16.75 -10.86
C LYS A 258 -8.76 -17.15 -9.58
N ALA A 259 -9.32 -18.01 -8.75
CA ALA A 259 -8.64 -18.56 -7.59
C ALA A 259 -7.39 -19.36 -7.98
N LYS A 260 -7.48 -20.21 -9.02
CA LYS A 260 -6.31 -20.93 -9.57
C LYS A 260 -5.24 -19.97 -10.11
N GLU A 261 -5.65 -18.92 -10.85
CA GLU A 261 -4.74 -17.88 -11.34
C GLU A 261 -4.01 -17.17 -10.18
N LEU A 262 -4.75 -16.76 -9.14
CA LEU A 262 -4.19 -16.09 -7.97
C LEU A 262 -3.23 -17.00 -7.19
N GLY A 263 -3.54 -18.29 -7.08
CA GLY A 263 -2.65 -19.24 -6.45
C GLY A 263 -1.39 -19.52 -7.28
N ASP A 264 -1.49 -19.61 -8.61
CA ASP A 264 -0.32 -19.69 -9.51
C ASP A 264 0.57 -18.44 -9.38
N ASP A 265 -0.04 -17.25 -9.38
CA ASP A 265 0.65 -15.99 -9.15
C ASP A 265 1.38 -15.97 -7.80
N PHE A 266 0.77 -16.50 -6.74
CA PHE A 266 1.36 -16.52 -5.41
C PHE A 266 2.57 -17.44 -5.33
N VAL A 267 2.46 -18.65 -5.89
CA VAL A 267 3.58 -19.59 -6.05
C VAL A 267 4.70 -18.91 -6.85
N ARG A 268 4.39 -18.34 -8.01
CA ARG A 268 5.40 -17.66 -8.85
C ARG A 268 6.05 -16.48 -8.15
N SER A 269 5.28 -15.69 -7.41
CA SER A 269 5.81 -14.53 -6.68
C SER A 269 6.85 -14.97 -5.64
N LEU A 270 6.57 -16.03 -4.88
CA LEU A 270 7.53 -16.55 -3.91
C LEU A 270 8.80 -17.07 -4.61
N GLY A 271 8.63 -17.90 -5.65
CA GLY A 271 9.75 -18.45 -6.42
C GLY A 271 10.62 -17.37 -7.05
N GLY A 272 10.00 -16.30 -7.57
CA GLY A 272 10.69 -15.18 -8.17
C GLY A 272 11.45 -14.31 -7.17
N LEU A 273 10.89 -14.06 -5.99
CA LEU A 273 11.57 -13.28 -4.95
C LEU A 273 12.75 -14.07 -4.35
N VAL A 274 12.59 -15.37 -4.10
CA VAL A 274 13.70 -16.21 -3.65
C VAL A 274 14.81 -16.24 -4.71
N ALA A 275 14.47 -16.40 -5.98
CA ALA A 275 15.44 -16.34 -7.07
C ALA A 275 16.13 -14.97 -7.22
N ALA A 276 15.40 -13.87 -6.98
CA ALA A 276 15.99 -12.54 -7.04
C ALA A 276 17.01 -12.27 -5.91
N MET A 277 16.81 -12.89 -4.74
CA MET A 277 17.70 -12.76 -3.59
C MET A 277 18.81 -13.81 -3.53
N ASN A 278 18.67 -14.89 -4.31
CA ASN A 278 19.66 -15.96 -4.42
C ASN A 278 20.22 -16.02 -5.85
N SER A 279 21.47 -15.60 -6.04
CA SER A 279 22.09 -15.47 -7.37
C SER A 279 22.16 -16.75 -8.21
N ASN A 280 21.96 -17.92 -7.59
CA ASN A 280 22.12 -19.23 -8.20
C ASN A 280 20.79 -19.89 -8.59
N LEU A 281 19.67 -19.20 -8.41
CA LEU A 281 18.34 -19.71 -8.74
C LEU A 281 17.73 -18.98 -9.93
N SER A 282 17.20 -19.73 -10.87
CA SER A 282 16.38 -19.18 -11.95
C SER A 282 14.96 -18.89 -11.45
N GLY A 283 14.48 -17.67 -11.72
CA GLY A 283 13.11 -17.26 -11.45
C GLY A 283 12.08 -17.94 -12.35
N PRO A 284 10.78 -17.75 -12.07
CA PRO A 284 9.69 -18.26 -12.88
C PRO A 284 9.69 -17.70 -14.30
N THR A 285 9.33 -18.53 -15.27
CA THR A 285 9.07 -18.16 -16.67
C THR A 285 7.64 -18.53 -17.04
N LYS A 286 7.19 -18.26 -18.26
CA LYS A 286 5.83 -18.61 -18.69
C LYS A 286 5.49 -20.09 -18.43
N ASP A 287 6.42 -20.99 -18.71
CA ASP A 287 6.17 -22.44 -18.69
C ASP A 287 6.78 -23.16 -17.48
N ASN A 288 7.55 -22.45 -16.63
CA ASN A 288 8.21 -23.01 -15.45
C ASN A 288 7.99 -22.10 -14.22
N LEU A 289 7.74 -22.69 -13.05
CA LEU A 289 7.54 -21.99 -11.79
C LEU A 289 8.83 -21.45 -11.15
N GLY A 290 10.00 -21.79 -11.70
CA GLY A 290 11.32 -21.43 -11.18
C GLY A 290 11.99 -22.58 -10.42
N GLU A 291 13.28 -22.42 -10.12
CA GLU A 291 14.11 -23.50 -9.57
C GLU A 291 13.90 -23.75 -8.07
N LEU A 292 13.26 -22.82 -7.34
CA LEU A 292 12.89 -23.02 -5.93
C LEU A 292 12.13 -24.34 -5.73
N TRP A 293 11.23 -24.65 -6.66
CA TRP A 293 10.33 -25.79 -6.57
C TRP A 293 10.96 -27.12 -6.93
N ASN A 294 12.26 -27.13 -7.23
CA ASN A 294 13.05 -28.36 -7.33
C ASN A 294 13.48 -28.86 -5.94
N TYR A 295 13.47 -27.98 -4.93
CA TYR A 295 13.85 -28.29 -3.55
C TYR A 295 12.63 -28.47 -2.65
N TYR A 296 11.53 -27.78 -2.95
CA TYR A 296 10.33 -27.78 -2.12
C TYR A 296 9.10 -28.30 -2.86
N ASP A 297 8.32 -29.10 -2.14
CA ASP A 297 6.93 -29.36 -2.47
C ASP A 297 6.08 -28.17 -2.02
N VAL A 298 5.00 -27.88 -2.75
CA VAL A 298 4.06 -26.82 -2.38
C VAL A 298 2.63 -27.31 -2.35
N HIS A 299 1.94 -26.92 -1.28
CA HIS A 299 0.49 -26.98 -1.16
C HIS A 299 -0.05 -25.54 -1.12
N ILE A 300 -0.88 -25.18 -2.08
CA ILE A 300 -1.55 -23.88 -2.18
C ILE A 300 -3.06 -24.04 -1.99
N GLY A 301 -3.61 -23.42 -0.96
CA GLY A 301 -5.05 -23.32 -0.73
C GLY A 301 -5.54 -21.91 -1.01
N VAL A 302 -6.58 -21.76 -1.84
CA VAL A 302 -7.22 -20.47 -2.14
C VAL A 302 -8.70 -20.57 -1.78
N GLY A 303 -9.16 -19.72 -0.86
CA GLY A 303 -10.49 -19.82 -0.27
C GLY A 303 -11.03 -18.50 0.24
N THR A 304 -12.27 -18.50 0.72
CA THR A 304 -12.86 -17.33 1.41
C THR A 304 -12.63 -17.34 2.93
N GLY A 305 -12.01 -18.40 3.42
CA GLY A 305 -11.67 -18.62 4.83
C GLY A 305 -10.97 -19.97 5.01
N PRO A 306 -10.60 -20.34 6.25
CA PRO A 306 -9.82 -21.55 6.55
C PRO A 306 -10.53 -22.86 6.20
N ASP A 307 -11.87 -22.89 6.23
CA ASP A 307 -12.68 -24.09 5.98
C ASP A 307 -13.42 -24.05 4.64
N ASN A 308 -13.18 -23.02 3.80
CA ASN A 308 -13.90 -22.84 2.54
C ASN A 308 -12.94 -22.57 1.38
N PHE A 309 -12.39 -23.66 0.84
CA PHE A 309 -11.51 -23.65 -0.32
C PHE A 309 -12.31 -23.58 -1.63
N ILE A 310 -11.91 -22.66 -2.50
CA ILE A 310 -12.39 -22.55 -3.88
C ILE A 310 -11.50 -23.40 -4.81
N ALA A 311 -10.20 -23.38 -4.56
CA ALA A 311 -9.20 -24.16 -5.29
C ALA A 311 -8.08 -24.58 -4.34
N GLU A 312 -7.60 -25.81 -4.53
CA GLU A 312 -6.43 -26.35 -3.86
C GLU A 312 -5.49 -26.89 -4.93
N GLY A 313 -4.20 -26.64 -4.74
CA GLY A 313 -3.17 -26.98 -5.69
C GLY A 313 -1.98 -27.65 -5.03
N TYR A 314 -1.43 -28.67 -5.67
CA TYR A 314 -0.25 -29.38 -5.19
C TYR A 314 0.79 -29.45 -6.30
N LYS A 315 2.04 -29.15 -5.97
CA LYS A 315 3.19 -29.43 -6.83
C LYS A 315 4.26 -30.13 -6.00
N VAL A 316 4.65 -31.31 -6.46
CA VAL A 316 5.76 -32.07 -5.90
C VAL A 316 7.03 -31.83 -6.71
N THR A 317 8.20 -32.02 -6.12
CA THR A 317 9.51 -31.86 -6.77
C THR A 317 9.65 -32.65 -8.08
N THR A 318 8.98 -33.79 -8.21
CA THR A 318 8.98 -34.64 -9.42
C THR A 318 8.06 -34.16 -10.55
N SER A 319 7.21 -33.14 -10.30
CA SER A 319 6.29 -32.58 -11.30
C SER A 319 6.60 -31.11 -11.59
N PRO A 320 6.64 -30.67 -12.87
CA PRO A 320 6.91 -29.28 -13.21
C PRO A 320 5.69 -28.35 -13.01
N LYS A 321 4.48 -28.89 -12.78
CA LYS A 321 3.22 -28.13 -12.76
C LYS A 321 2.42 -28.39 -11.50
N ILE A 322 1.65 -27.38 -11.10
CA ILE A 322 0.63 -27.49 -10.05
C ILE A 322 -0.54 -28.33 -10.59
N SER A 323 -0.96 -29.32 -9.81
CA SER A 323 -2.21 -30.06 -10.02
C SER A 323 -3.31 -29.40 -9.19
N TRP A 324 -4.39 -28.98 -9.87
CA TRP A 324 -5.49 -28.16 -9.33
C TRP A 324 -6.85 -28.87 -9.36
#